data_AF-C0FWH2-F1
#
_entry.id   AF-C0FWH2-F1
#
_cell.length_a   1.000
_cell.length_b   1.000
_cell.length_c   1.000
_cell.angle_alpha   90.00
_cell.angle_beta   90.00
_cell.angle_gamma   90.00
#
_symmetry.space_group_name_H-M   'P 1'
#
loop_
_entity.id
_entity.type
_entity.pdbx_description
1 polymer ?
#
loop_
_entity_poly.entity_id
_entity_poly.type
_entity_poly.pdbx_seq_one_letter_code
_entity_poly.pdbx_strand_id
1 'polypeptide(L)'
;MRKIIMSLALCALLFTGCGKSDIAKTYEQSEQDGIIKTYYEMKDGTWQCEDTTYQFRLKLDGRMPNSELDSCFVVLTNNENLTFEEVSKSLYSSSFEDIKVMEGSLIVEMIY
;
A
#
# COMPACT_ATOMS: atom_id res chain seq x y z
N MET A 1 44.53 10.63 37.58
CA MET A 1 43.77 9.40 37.93
C MET A 1 42.30 9.78 37.93
N ARG A 2 41.40 9.26 37.09
CA ARG A 2 41.07 7.86 36.80
C ARG A 2 40.85 7.65 35.30
N LYS A 3 41.36 6.53 34.80
CA LYS A 3 40.99 5.92 33.52
C LYS A 3 39.66 5.21 33.72
N ILE A 4 38.68 5.40 32.84
CA ILE A 4 37.59 4.45 32.65
C ILE A 4 37.53 4.18 31.14
N ILE A 5 37.80 2.93 30.82
CA ILE A 5 37.89 2.33 29.49
C ILE A 5 36.53 1.66 29.20
N MET A 6 36.31 1.39 27.92
CA MET A 6 35.49 0.30 27.35
C MET A 6 34.06 0.63 26.92
N SER A 7 33.98 1.01 25.64
CA SER A 7 33.31 0.24 24.60
C SER A 7 31.95 -0.38 24.96
N LEU A 8 30.87 0.23 24.49
CA LEU A 8 29.60 -0.47 24.30
C LEU A 8 29.16 -0.31 22.84
N ALA A 9 29.36 -1.41 22.13
CA ALA A 9 28.72 -1.86 20.89
C ALA A 9 28.04 -0.79 20.02
N LEU A 10 28.68 -0.58 18.89
CA LEU A 10 28.09 -0.32 17.58
C LEU A 10 26.81 -1.15 17.38
N CYS A 11 25.66 -0.65 17.83
CA CYS A 11 24.39 -0.94 17.18
C CYS A 11 24.24 0.09 16.06
N ALA A 12 24.97 -0.14 14.97
CA ALA A 12 24.49 0.29 13.66
C ALA A 12 23.25 -0.55 13.38
N LEU A 13 22.13 -0.18 13.99
CA LEU A 13 20.84 -0.47 13.42
C LEU A 13 20.89 0.23 12.08
N LEU A 14 21.14 -0.57 11.05
CA LEU A 14 20.77 -0.24 9.69
C LEU A 14 19.27 0.00 9.76
N PHE A 15 18.87 1.22 10.08
CA PHE A 15 17.78 1.82 9.36
C PHE A 15 18.27 1.71 7.92
N THR A 16 17.81 0.66 7.22
CA THR A 16 17.78 0.68 5.77
C THR A 16 16.97 1.92 5.48
N GLY A 17 17.67 3.04 5.34
CA GLY A 17 17.08 4.28 4.89
C GLY A 17 16.40 3.87 3.60
N CYS A 18 15.07 3.93 3.58
CA CYS A 18 14.32 3.83 2.35
C CYS A 18 14.86 4.96 1.48
N GLY A 19 15.81 4.60 0.61
CA GLY A 19 16.54 5.54 -0.18
C GLY A 19 15.53 6.13 -1.13
N LYS A 20 15.19 7.40 -0.96
CA LYS A 20 14.43 8.17 -1.96
C LYS A 20 15.04 8.04 -3.37
N SER A 21 16.29 7.57 -3.48
CA SER A 21 16.97 7.18 -4.71
C SER A 21 16.31 6.06 -5.51
N ASP A 22 15.52 5.19 -4.89
CA ASP A 22 14.97 3.98 -5.53
C ASP A 22 13.50 4.14 -5.96
N ILE A 23 12.91 5.31 -5.66
CA ILE A 23 11.56 5.67 -6.11
C ILE A 23 11.63 6.06 -7.59
N ALA A 24 10.80 5.41 -8.41
CA ALA A 24 10.57 5.77 -9.81
C ALA A 24 9.50 6.85 -9.93
N LYS A 25 8.42 6.73 -9.16
CA LYS A 25 7.29 7.67 -9.17
C LYS A 25 6.63 7.76 -7.79
N THR A 26 6.21 8.97 -7.43
CA THR A 26 5.44 9.23 -6.22
C THR A 26 4.00 9.57 -6.58
N TYR A 27 3.06 8.98 -5.86
CA TYR A 27 1.64 9.29 -5.88
C TYR A 27 1.31 9.93 -4.54
N GLU A 28 1.19 11.26 -4.52
CA GLU A 28 0.91 11.99 -3.28
C GLU A 28 -0.57 11.91 -2.92
N GLN A 29 -0.86 11.80 -1.61
CA GLN A 29 -2.23 11.85 -1.10
C GLN A 29 -2.94 13.12 -1.59
N SER A 30 -4.09 12.94 -2.23
CA SER A 30 -4.87 13.99 -2.88
C SER A 30 -6.33 13.57 -2.94
N GLU A 31 -7.20 14.30 -2.25
CA GLU A 31 -8.65 14.05 -2.31
C GLU A 31 -9.20 14.29 -3.72
N GLN A 32 -8.64 15.28 -4.44
CA GLN A 32 -9.08 15.64 -5.79
C GLN A 32 -8.75 14.54 -6.81
N ASP A 33 -7.63 13.84 -6.62
CA ASP A 33 -7.20 12.75 -7.51
C ASP A 33 -7.66 11.38 -7.01
N GLY A 34 -8.43 11.33 -5.91
CA GLY A 34 -8.88 10.08 -5.28
C GLY A 34 -7.76 9.27 -4.61
N ILE A 35 -6.57 9.84 -4.42
CA ILE A 35 -5.43 9.17 -3.78
C ILE A 35 -5.56 9.30 -2.27
N ILE A 36 -5.95 8.23 -1.60
CA ILE A 36 -6.25 8.24 -0.17
C ILE A 36 -5.00 8.10 0.71
N LYS A 37 -3.86 7.67 0.15
CA LYS A 37 -2.58 7.52 0.87
C LYS A 37 -1.41 7.72 -0.08
N THR A 38 -0.35 8.40 0.36
CA THR A 38 0.88 8.51 -0.45
C THR A 38 1.52 7.14 -0.63
N TYR A 39 1.86 6.80 -1.87
CA TYR A 39 2.54 5.55 -2.20
C TYR A 39 3.48 5.74 -3.39
N TYR A 40 4.32 4.74 -3.65
CA TYR A 40 5.46 4.85 -4.54
C TYR A 40 5.51 3.68 -5.52
N GLU A 41 5.83 3.99 -6.77
CA GLU A 41 6.35 3.03 -7.73
C GLU A 41 7.87 2.96 -7.55
N MET A 42 8.41 1.77 -7.33
CA MET A 42 9.84 1.55 -7.14
C MET A 42 10.50 1.24 -8.49
N LYS A 43 11.79 1.54 -8.63
CA LYS A 43 12.54 1.30 -9.87
C LYS A 43 12.66 -0.19 -10.24
N ASP A 44 12.51 -1.08 -9.28
CA ASP A 44 12.49 -2.53 -9.51
C ASP A 44 11.13 -3.07 -9.96
N GLY A 45 10.13 -2.19 -10.11
CA GLY A 45 8.76 -2.53 -10.53
C GLY A 45 7.82 -2.91 -9.38
N THR A 46 8.31 -2.94 -8.14
CA THR A 46 7.46 -3.12 -6.96
C THR A 46 6.77 -1.82 -6.56
N TRP A 47 5.82 -1.93 -5.64
CA TRP A 47 5.06 -0.80 -5.12
C TRP A 47 5.24 -0.70 -3.63
N GLN A 48 5.42 0.51 -3.11
CA GLN A 48 5.62 0.73 -1.69
C GLN A 48 4.59 1.70 -1.12
N CYS A 49 4.02 1.37 0.03
CA CYS A 49 3.28 2.30 0.84
C CYS A 49 3.72 2.12 2.30
N GLU A 50 4.13 3.23 2.94
CA GLU A 50 4.82 3.19 4.24
C GLU A 50 6.02 2.21 4.20
N ASP A 51 6.08 1.26 5.14
CA ASP A 51 7.15 0.28 5.27
C ASP A 51 6.80 -1.07 4.60
N THR A 52 5.72 -1.13 3.82
CA THR A 52 5.28 -2.37 3.14
C THR A 52 5.51 -2.29 1.64
N THR A 53 6.11 -3.34 1.09
CA THR A 53 6.32 -3.52 -0.36
C THR A 53 5.33 -4.56 -0.90
N TYR A 54 4.80 -4.27 -2.08
CA TYR A 54 3.79 -5.06 -2.79
C TYR A 54 4.26 -5.34 -4.21
N GLN A 55 3.95 -6.54 -4.72
CA GLN A 55 4.32 -6.94 -6.07
C GLN A 55 3.44 -6.27 -7.14
N PHE A 56 2.20 -5.93 -6.82
CA PHE A 56 1.22 -5.47 -7.80
C PHE A 56 0.50 -4.19 -7.37
N ARG A 57 0.22 -3.34 -8.35
CA ARG A 57 -0.79 -2.27 -8.30
C ARG A 57 -1.92 -2.62 -9.27
N LEU A 58 -3.02 -3.10 -8.72
CA LEU A 58 -4.19 -3.46 -9.50
C LEU A 58 -5.11 -2.25 -9.63
N LYS A 59 -5.48 -1.90 -10.87
CA LYS A 59 -6.56 -0.96 -11.16
C LYS A 59 -7.81 -1.79 -11.45
N LEU A 60 -8.79 -1.70 -10.56
CA LEU A 60 -9.99 -2.53 -10.57
C LEU A 60 -11.19 -1.63 -10.85
N ASP A 61 -11.74 -1.73 -12.05
CA ASP A 61 -12.93 -1.01 -12.47
C ASP A 61 -14.19 -1.87 -12.22
N GLY A 62 -15.27 -1.25 -11.77
CA GLY A 62 -16.55 -1.93 -11.57
C GLY A 62 -17.63 -1.00 -11.05
N ARG A 63 -18.76 -1.54 -10.61
CA ARG A 63 -19.89 -0.75 -10.12
C ARG A 63 -20.31 -1.20 -8.73
N MET A 64 -20.35 -0.26 -7.79
CA MET A 64 -20.85 -0.54 -6.44
C MET A 64 -22.35 -0.87 -6.48
N PRO A 65 -22.85 -1.74 -5.59
CA PRO A 65 -24.28 -2.03 -5.50
C PRO A 65 -25.08 -0.74 -5.30
N ASN A 66 -26.16 -0.58 -6.06
CA ASN A 66 -27.04 0.60 -6.05
C ASN A 66 -26.40 1.92 -6.52
N SER A 67 -25.20 1.89 -7.09
CA SER A 67 -24.61 3.05 -7.77
C SER A 67 -25.07 3.12 -9.23
N GLU A 68 -25.34 4.32 -9.73
CA GLU A 68 -25.57 4.56 -11.17
C GLU A 68 -24.25 4.72 -11.94
N LEU A 69 -23.17 5.09 -11.25
CA LEU A 69 -21.85 5.36 -11.80
C LEU A 69 -20.88 4.22 -11.48
N ASP A 70 -19.94 4.00 -12.40
CA ASP A 70 -18.81 3.10 -12.18
C ASP A 70 -17.82 3.73 -11.20
N SER A 71 -17.05 2.88 -10.52
CA SER A 71 -15.99 3.27 -9.60
C SER A 71 -14.73 2.49 -9.94
N CYS A 72 -13.58 3.02 -9.53
CA CYS A 72 -12.30 2.37 -9.68
C CYS A 72 -11.57 2.35 -8.34
N PHE A 73 -11.12 1.16 -7.95
CA PHE A 73 -10.20 0.97 -6.83
C PHE A 73 -8.81 0.72 -7.34
N VAL A 74 -7.83 1.37 -6.74
CA VAL A 74 -6.42 1.00 -6.91
C VAL A 74 -5.92 0.33 -5.65
N VAL A 75 -5.43 -0.90 -5.80
CA VAL A 75 -5.03 -1.75 -4.69
C VAL A 75 -3.58 -2.17 -4.84
N LEU A 76 -2.79 -1.98 -3.79
CA LEU A 76 -1.47 -2.59 -3.65
C LEU A 76 -1.63 -3.97 -3.00
N THR A 77 -1.10 -5.01 -3.63
CA THR A 77 -1.26 -6.39 -3.16
C THR A 77 -0.16 -7.31 -3.67
N ASN A 78 -0.03 -8.48 -3.03
CA ASN A 78 0.76 -9.61 -3.51
C ASN A 78 -0.12 -10.69 -4.19
N ASN A 79 -1.44 -10.50 -4.25
CA ASN A 79 -2.38 -11.36 -4.95
C ASN A 79 -2.85 -10.70 -6.27
N GLU A 80 -2.33 -11.16 -7.40
CA GLU A 80 -2.68 -10.61 -8.73
C GLU A 80 -4.14 -10.87 -9.16
N ASN A 81 -4.84 -11.78 -8.50
CA ASN A 81 -6.18 -12.24 -8.90
C ASN A 81 -7.32 -11.54 -8.16
N LEU A 82 -7.00 -10.53 -7.35
CA LEU A 82 -8.00 -9.76 -6.61
C LEU A 82 -8.98 -9.07 -7.58
N THR A 83 -10.27 -9.23 -7.35
CA THR A 83 -11.31 -8.65 -8.23
C THR A 83 -11.94 -7.40 -7.64
N PHE A 84 -12.57 -6.57 -8.49
CA PHE A 84 -13.38 -5.45 -8.01
C PHE A 84 -14.46 -5.90 -7.02
N GLU A 85 -15.16 -7.00 -7.34
CA GLU A 85 -16.27 -7.49 -6.50
C GLU A 85 -15.78 -7.82 -5.08
N GLU A 86 -14.68 -8.56 -4.95
CA GLU A 86 -14.11 -8.93 -3.65
C GLU A 86 -13.66 -7.70 -2.85
N VAL A 87 -12.92 -6.78 -3.48
CA VAL A 87 -12.49 -5.53 -2.84
C VAL A 87 -13.70 -4.72 -2.39
N SER A 88 -14.67 -4.55 -3.27
CA SER A 88 -15.87 -3.76 -3.00
C SER A 88 -16.67 -4.36 -1.85
N LYS A 89 -16.83 -5.69 -1.83
CA LYS A 89 -17.56 -6.43 -0.82
C LYS A 89 -16.88 -6.38 0.54
N SER A 90 -15.55 -6.38 0.58
CA SER A 90 -14.79 -6.23 1.83
C SER A 90 -15.09 -4.92 2.58
N LEU A 91 -15.55 -3.87 1.87
CA LEU A 91 -15.82 -2.55 2.47
C LEU A 91 -17.16 -2.48 3.21
N TYR A 92 -18.14 -3.30 2.84
CA TYR A 92 -19.50 -3.23 3.41
C TYR A 92 -20.03 -4.56 3.94
N SER A 93 -19.38 -5.68 3.64
CA SER A 93 -19.79 -6.99 4.13
C SER A 93 -19.53 -7.12 5.63
N SER A 94 -20.45 -7.81 6.31
CA SER A 94 -20.29 -8.22 7.70
C SER A 94 -19.61 -9.58 7.85
N SER A 95 -19.31 -10.27 6.74
CA SER A 95 -18.65 -11.56 6.73
C SER A 95 -17.15 -11.41 6.91
N PHE A 96 -16.59 -12.15 7.86
CA PHE A 96 -15.13 -12.18 8.06
C PHE A 96 -14.38 -12.69 6.81
N GLU A 97 -14.95 -13.66 6.08
CA GLU A 97 -14.31 -14.20 4.87
C GLU A 97 -14.21 -13.15 3.76
N ASP A 98 -15.23 -12.29 3.62
CA ASP A 98 -15.20 -11.22 2.62
C ASP A 98 -14.17 -10.13 2.99
N ILE A 99 -13.99 -9.85 4.29
CA ILE A 99 -12.97 -8.91 4.78
C ILE A 99 -11.57 -9.50 4.60
N LYS A 100 -11.41 -10.81 4.87
CA LYS A 100 -10.11 -11.50 4.84
C LYS A 100 -9.48 -11.55 3.45
N VAL A 101 -10.26 -11.44 2.37
CA VAL A 101 -9.71 -11.34 1.00
C VAL A 101 -8.72 -10.17 0.86
N MET A 102 -8.87 -9.11 1.66
CA MET A 102 -7.96 -7.96 1.68
C MET A 102 -6.74 -8.13 2.60
N GLU A 103 -6.55 -9.28 3.25
CA GLU A 103 -5.41 -9.51 4.13
C GLU A 103 -4.08 -9.31 3.37
N GLY A 104 -3.22 -8.43 3.90
CA GLY A 104 -1.96 -8.07 3.24
C GLY A 104 -2.12 -7.23 1.96
N SER A 105 -3.29 -6.65 1.72
CA SER A 105 -3.58 -5.75 0.60
C SER A 105 -4.04 -4.38 1.12
N LEU A 106 -3.86 -3.34 0.30
CA LEU A 106 -4.17 -1.96 0.68
C LEU A 106 -4.79 -1.19 -0.47
N ILE A 107 -5.98 -0.62 -0.25
CA ILE A 107 -6.56 0.34 -1.18
C ILE A 107 -5.80 1.66 -1.02
N VAL A 108 -5.30 2.23 -2.12
CA VAL A 108 -4.54 3.49 -2.15
C VAL A 108 -5.19 4.58 -3.00
N GLU A 109 -6.12 4.21 -3.89
CA GLU A 109 -6.97 5.18 -4.60
C GLU A 109 -8.43 4.69 -4.66
N MET A 110 -9.36 5.65 -4.56
CA MET A 110 -10.79 5.48 -4.79
C MET A 110 -11.28 6.57 -5.73
N ILE A 111 -11.72 6.17 -6.92
CA ILE A 111 -12.15 7.09 -8.00
C ILE A 111 -13.62 6.78 -8.31
N TYR A 112 -14.45 7.83 -8.36
CA TYR A 112 -15.90 7.78 -8.56
C TYR A 112 -16.34 8.52 -9.83
#